data_AF-A0A7I9XQP1-F1
#
_entry.id   AF-A0A7I9XQP1-F1
#
_cell.length_a   1.000
_cell.length_b   1.000
_cell.length_c   1.000
_cell.angle_alpha   90.00
_cell.angle_beta   90.00
_cell.angle_gamma   90.00
#
_symmetry.space_group_name_H-M   'P 1'
#
loop_
_entity.id
_entity.type
_entity.pdbx_description
1 polymer ?
#
loop_
_entity_poly.entity_id
_entity_poly.type
_entity_poly.pdbx_seq_one_letter_code
_entity_poly.pdbx_strand_id
1 'polypeptide(L)' 'MDAGSREVLAVDLATGSRHTIAAGLPIGPPPGVVPKPLKGMPPFSGPQGPFAGIARGPDGTLFVAADGEGSVLALRPVGP' A
#
# COMPACT_ATOMS: atom_id res chain seq x y z
N MET A 1 -0.49 -0.79 -5.93
CA MET A 1 -0.74 -0.71 -4.48
C MET A 1 -1.85 0.30 -4.31
N ASP A 2 -2.96 -0.09 -3.69
CA ASP A 2 -4.10 0.80 -3.45
C ASP A 2 -4.23 1.01 -1.94
N ALA A 3 -3.88 2.23 -1.49
CA ALA A 3 -3.92 2.59 -0.09
C ALA A 3 -5.37 2.77 0.44
N GLY A 4 -6.33 3.06 -0.44
CA GLY A 4 -7.73 3.22 -0.09
C GLY A 4 -8.39 1.87 0.17
N SER A 5 -8.22 0.91 -0.73
CA SER A 5 -8.74 -0.46 -0.57
C SER A 5 -7.87 -1.33 0.34
N ARG A 6 -6.63 -0.90 0.63
CA ARG A 6 -5.63 -1.64 1.40
C ARG A 6 -5.22 -2.95 0.75
N GLU A 7 -4.89 -2.87 -0.55
CA GLU A 7 -4.60 -4.03 -1.39
C GLU A 7 -3.33 -3.87 -2.22
N VAL A 8 -2.66 -5.00 -2.46
CA VAL A 8 -1.71 -5.14 -3.57
C VAL A 8 -2.47 -5.74 -4.74
N LEU A 9 -2.60 -4.95 -5.80
CA LEU A 9 -3.21 -5.37 -7.06
C LEU A 9 -2.09 -5.59 -8.09
N ALA A 10 -2.25 -6.61 -8.92
CA ALA A 10 -1.59 -6.62 -10.21
C ALA A 10 -2.59 -6.30 -11.31
N VAL A 11 -2.12 -5.46 -12.22
CA VAL A 11 -2.92 -4.85 -13.28
C VAL A 11 -2.25 -5.20 -14.60
N ASP A 12 -3.02 -5.81 -15.47
CA ASP A 12 -2.62 -6.00 -16.85
C ASP A 12 -2.83 -4.68 -17.61
N LEU A 13 -1.76 -4.12 -18.17
CA LEU A 13 -1.80 -2.80 -18.80
C LEU A 13 -2.42 -2.81 -20.21
N ALA A 14 -2.56 -3.98 -20.84
CA ALA A 14 -3.14 -4.10 -22.17
C ALA A 14 -4.68 -4.21 -22.11
N THR A 15 -5.19 -4.93 -21.11
CA THR A 15 -6.61 -5.24 -20.94
C THR A 15 -7.26 -4.41 -19.83
N GLY A 16 -6.47 -3.85 -18.92
CA GLY A 16 -6.96 -3.19 -17.70
C GLY A 16 -7.48 -4.17 -16.65
N SER A 17 -7.33 -5.48 -16.86
CA SER A 17 -7.73 -6.51 -15.89
C SER A 17 -6.95 -6.37 -14.58
N ARG A 18 -7.62 -6.67 -13.45
CA ARG A 18 -7.06 -6.51 -12.11
C ARG A 18 -7.23 -7.81 -11.33
N HIS A 19 -6.20 -8.19 -10.59
CA HIS A 19 -6.27 -9.26 -9.61
C HIS A 19 -5.63 -8.83 -8.29
N THR A 20 -6.25 -9.24 -7.19
CA THR A 20 -5.75 -8.95 -5.84
C THR A 20 -4.71 -10.00 -5.46
N ILE A 21 -3.47 -9.55 -5.21
CA ILE A 21 -2.37 -10.37 -4.70
C ILE A 21 -2.48 -10.50 -3.18
N ALA A 22 -2.82 -9.40 -2.50
CA ALA A 22 -2.99 -9.36 -1.05
C ALA A 22 -4.01 -8.28 -0.68
N ALA A 23 -4.77 -8.52 0.38
CA ALA A 23 -5.77 -7.61 0.92
C ALA A 23 -5.64 -7.50 2.44
N GLY A 24 -6.30 -6.51 3.03
CA GLY A 24 -6.25 -6.29 4.48
C GLY A 24 -4.89 -5.79 4.97
N LEU A 25 -4.17 -5.05 4.12
CA LEU A 25 -2.87 -4.50 4.47
C LEU A 25 -3.00 -3.50 5.63
N PRO A 26 -2.03 -3.45 6.56
CA PRO A 26 -2.05 -2.54 7.71
C PRO A 26 -1.67 -1.10 7.31
N ILE A 27 -2.30 -0.57 6.26
CA ILE A 27 -2.10 0.78 5.75
C ILE A 27 -2.93 1.77 6.56
N GLY A 28 -2.28 2.83 7.01
CA GLY A 28 -2.87 3.89 7.81
C GLY A 28 -2.69 3.70 9.32
N PRO A 29 -3.41 4.50 10.12
CA PRO A 29 -3.22 4.52 11.57
C PRO A 29 -3.60 3.18 12.22
N PRO A 30 -2.90 2.76 13.29
CA PRO A 30 -3.27 1.57 14.04
C PRO A 30 -4.64 1.72 14.74
N PRO A 31 -5.27 0.61 15.16
CA PRO A 31 -6.57 0.65 15.85
C PRO A 31 -6.58 1.63 17.03
N GLY A 32 -7.61 2.47 17.10
CA GLY A 32 -7.77 3.48 18.15
C GLY A 32 -7.04 4.81 17.88
N VAL A 33 -6.24 4.92 16.83
CA VAL A 33 -5.58 6.17 16.45
C VAL A 33 -6.43 6.93 15.43
N VAL A 34 -6.83 8.15 15.79
CA VAL A 34 -7.46 9.10 14.85
C VAL A 34 -6.36 9.73 13.99
N PRO A 35 -6.35 9.51 12.67
CA PRO A 35 -5.32 10.08 11.80
C PRO A 35 -5.40 11.61 11.83
N LYS A 36 -4.24 12.26 11.76
CA LYS A 36 -4.11 13.72 11.63
C LYS A 36 -3.64 14.01 10.20
N PRO A 37 -4.56 14.30 9.26
CA PRO A 37 -4.17 14.54 7.88
C PRO A 37 -3.22 15.72 7.82
N LEU A 38 -2.09 15.54 7.14
CA LEU A 38 -1.25 16.65 6.71
C LEU A 38 -2.05 17.39 5.66
N LYS A 39 -2.63 18.54 6.05
CA LYS A 39 -3.36 19.41 5.13
C LYS A 39 -2.40 19.90 4.04
N GLY A 40 -2.94 20.18 2.87
CA GLY A 40 -2.16 20.77 1.79
C GLY A 40 -1.47 22.04 2.26
N MET A 41 -0.19 22.16 1.90
CA MET A 41 0.62 23.34 2.14
C MET A 41 1.29 23.73 0.82
N PRO A 42 1.38 25.02 0.47
CA PRO A 42 2.11 25.44 -0.72
C PRO A 42 3.54 24.86 -0.74
N PRO A 43 4.04 24.32 -1.88
CA PRO A 43 3.43 24.28 -3.21
C PRO A 43 2.55 23.04 -3.52
N PHE A 44 2.26 22.19 -2.52
CA PHE A 44 1.56 20.92 -2.70
C PHE A 44 0.04 21.07 -2.60
N SER A 45 -0.67 20.58 -3.61
CA SER A 45 -2.14 20.55 -3.65
C SER A 45 -2.70 19.37 -2.83
N GLY A 46 -3.67 19.66 -1.96
CA GLY A 46 -4.46 18.65 -1.25
C GLY A 46 -3.76 18.02 -0.03
N PRO A 47 -4.52 17.30 0.81
CA PRO A 47 -3.96 16.58 1.94
C PRO A 47 -3.03 15.45 1.47
N GLN A 48 -1.91 15.27 2.16
CA GLN A 48 -1.01 14.14 1.89
C GLN A 48 -1.66 12.88 2.45
N GLY A 49 -2.02 11.96 1.55
CA GLY A 49 -2.65 10.69 1.89
C GLY A 49 -1.67 9.69 2.53
N PRO A 50 -2.18 8.52 2.94
CA PRO A 50 -1.34 7.41 3.39
C PRO A 50 -0.27 7.07 2.35
N PHE A 51 0.97 6.87 2.80
CA PHE A 51 2.11 6.61 1.93
C PHE A 51 2.56 5.15 2.01
N ALA A 52 1.89 4.26 1.29
CA ALA A 52 2.30 2.87 1.20
C ALA A 52 3.38 2.67 0.10
N GLY A 53 4.58 2.26 0.49
CA GLY A 53 5.66 1.90 -0.42
C GLY A 53 5.60 0.42 -0.84
N ILE A 54 6.09 0.10 -2.05
CA ILE A 54 6.26 -1.28 -2.51
C ILE A 54 7.60 -1.48 -3.22
N ALA A 55 8.29 -2.57 -2.94
CA ALA A 55 9.53 -2.96 -3.60
C ALA A 55 9.53 -4.47 -3.89
N ARG A 56 10.19 -4.88 -4.98
CA ARG A 56 10.37 -6.30 -5.34
C ARG A 56 11.79 -6.76 -5.02
N GLY A 57 11.91 -7.83 -4.25
CA GLY A 57 13.17 -8.51 -3.99
C GLY A 57 13.66 -9.34 -5.20
N PRO A 58 14.95 -9.71 -5.26
CA PRO A 58 15.50 -10.53 -6.32
C PRO A 58 14.84 -11.92 -6.44
N ASP A 59 14.32 -12.45 -5.33
CA ASP A 59 13.59 -13.71 -5.22
C ASP A 59 12.11 -13.61 -5.64
N GLY A 60 11.64 -12.42 -6.01
CA GLY A 60 10.24 -12.17 -6.33
C GLY A 60 9.34 -11.81 -5.15
N THR A 61 9.86 -11.79 -3.92
CA THR A 61 9.11 -11.32 -2.75
C THR A 61 8.73 -9.85 -2.91
N LEU A 62 7.48 -9.49 -2.61
CA LEU A 62 7.04 -8.09 -2.56
C LEU A 62 7.11 -7.58 -1.13
N PHE A 63 7.90 -6.53 -0.90
CA PHE A 63 7.96 -5.81 0.36
C PHE A 63 7.00 -4.63 0.33
N VAL A 64 6.16 -4.54 1.34
CA VAL A 64 5.12 -3.52 1.49
C VAL A 64 5.37 -2.74 2.77
N ALA A 65 5.55 -1.43 2.67
CA ALA A 65 5.65 -0.55 3.82
C ALA A 65 4.26 -0.10 4.27
N ALA A 66 3.92 -0.44 5.51
CA ALA A 66 2.70 -0.02 6.17
C ALA A 66 2.91 1.35 6.82
N ASP A 67 2.37 2.40 6.22
CA ASP A 67 2.45 3.74 6.80
C ASP A 67 1.48 3.89 7.96
N GLY A 68 1.96 4.48 9.06
CA GLY A 68 1.17 4.66 10.28
C GLY A 68 1.45 3.61 11.34
N GLU A 69 1.23 2.33 11.06
CA GLU A 69 1.55 1.24 11.99
C GLU A 69 3.05 0.92 12.03
N GLY A 70 3.76 1.07 10.90
CA GLY A 70 5.22 1.04 10.83
C GLY A 70 5.83 -0.32 10.49
N SER A 71 5.03 -1.37 10.29
CA SER A 71 5.52 -2.66 9.81
C SER A 71 5.97 -2.65 8.34
N VAL A 72 6.78 -3.65 8.00
CA VAL A 72 7.08 -4.02 6.62
C VAL A 72 6.63 -5.45 6.41
N LEU A 73 5.67 -5.66 5.50
CA LEU A 73 5.18 -6.99 5.14
C LEU A 73 6.01 -7.56 3.99
N ALA A 74 6.34 -8.86 4.09
CA ALA A 74 6.96 -9.63 3.02
C ALA A 74 5.92 -10.58 2.40
N LEU A 75 5.36 -10.19 1.27
CA LEU A 75 4.40 -11.00 0.51
C LEU A 75 5.18 -11.94 -0.40
N ARG A 76 5.12 -13.23 -0.08
CA ARG A 76 5.74 -14.28 -0.90
C ARG A 76 4.66 -14.95 -1.71
N PRO A 77 4.91 -15.22 -3.00
CA PRO A 77 4.08 -16.17 -3.73
C PRO A 77 4.08 -17.48 -2.96
N VAL A 78 2.92 -17.90 -2.50
CA VAL A 78 2.70 -19.34 -2.33
C VAL A 78 2.63 -19.89 -3.74
N GLY A 79 3.44 -20.92 -4.04
CA GLY A 79 3.35 -21.61 -5.32
C GLY A 79 1.94 -22.14 -5.58
N PRO A 80 1.69 -22.77 -6.73
CA PRO A 80 0.44 -23.49 -6.94
C PRO A 80 0.14 -24.48 -5.80
#